data_AF-A0A076E7W1-F1
#
_entry.id   AF-A0A076E7W1-F1
#
_cell.length_a   1.000
_cell.length_b   1.000
_cell.length_c   1.000
_cell.angle_alpha   90.00
_cell.angle_beta   90.00
_cell.angle_gamma   90.00
#
_symmetry.space_group_name_H-M   'P 1'
#
loop_
_entity.id
_entity.type
_entity.pdbx_description
1 polymer ?
#
loop_
_entity_poly.entity_id
_entity_poly.type
_entity_poly.pdbx_seq_one_letter_code
_entity_poly.pdbx_strand_id
1 'polypeptide(L)'
;HILIATGSRAHRPDIPGQELAITSDEALSLEELPKRAVILGGGYIAVEFASIWRGMGSTVDLCFRKELPLRGFDDEMRAVVARNLEGRGITMHPCTTLTKAFVITNCWFG
;
A
#
# COMPACT_ATOMS: atom_id res chain seq x y z
N HIS A 1 12.26 -36.34 14.16
CA HIS A 1 11.55 -35.44 13.22
C HIS A 1 11.80 -34.00 13.62
N ILE A 2 12.02 -33.07 12.67
CA ILE A 2 12.19 -31.63 12.93
C ILE A 2 11.10 -30.89 12.14
N LEU A 3 10.34 -30.03 12.83
CA LEU A 3 9.34 -29.13 12.23
C LEU A 3 9.91 -27.71 12.15
N ILE A 4 9.84 -27.09 10.97
CA ILE A 4 10.19 -25.69 10.77
C ILE A 4 8.89 -24.91 10.52
N ALA A 5 8.55 -24.03 11.45
CA ALA A 5 7.30 -23.25 11.46
C ALA A 5 7.54 -21.78 11.89
N THR A 6 8.60 -21.14 11.38
CA THR A 6 9.04 -19.79 11.78
C THR A 6 8.24 -18.64 11.16
N GLY A 7 7.29 -18.92 10.26
CA GLY A 7 6.52 -17.91 9.55
C GLY A 7 7.34 -17.11 8.53
N SER A 8 6.81 -15.94 8.14
CA SER A 8 7.40 -14.99 7.20
C SER A 8 7.46 -13.57 7.77
N ARG A 9 8.14 -12.65 7.09
CA ARG A 9 8.20 -11.22 7.46
C ARG A 9 7.90 -10.33 6.26
N ALA A 10 7.46 -9.11 6.52
CA ALA A 10 7.23 -8.11 5.48
C ALA A 10 8.53 -7.83 4.71
N HIS A 11 8.42 -7.75 3.38
CA HIS A 11 9.53 -7.41 2.50
C HIS A 11 9.53 -5.90 2.23
N ARG A 12 10.69 -5.27 2.41
CA ARG A 12 10.92 -3.87 2.01
C ARG A 12 11.62 -3.82 0.65
N PRO A 13 11.17 -2.99 -0.29
CA PRO A 13 11.80 -2.86 -1.59
C PRO A 13 13.17 -2.18 -1.46
N ASP A 14 14.15 -2.66 -2.23
CA ASP A 14 15.49 -2.07 -2.27
C ASP A 14 15.49 -0.80 -3.15
N ILE A 15 15.09 0.31 -2.55
CA ILE A 15 15.07 1.64 -3.16
C ILE A 15 15.67 2.68 -2.22
N PRO A 16 16.23 3.79 -2.74
CA PRO A 16 16.60 4.93 -1.91
C PRO A 16 15.40 5.45 -1.12
N GLY A 17 15.58 5.65 0.19
CA GLY A 17 14.54 6.15 1.09
C GLY A 17 13.57 5.10 1.62
N GLN A 18 13.84 3.79 1.43
CA GLN A 18 12.98 2.72 1.95
C GLN A 18 12.75 2.79 3.47
N GLU A 19 13.68 3.39 4.22
CA GLU A 19 13.63 3.62 5.66
C GLU A 19 12.57 4.65 6.07
N LEU A 20 12.10 5.48 5.13
CA LEU A 20 11.01 6.44 5.34
C LEU A 20 9.63 5.77 5.29
N ALA A 21 9.56 4.50 4.87
CA ALA A 21 8.33 3.73 4.79
C ALA A 21 8.16 2.80 6.01
N ILE A 22 6.90 2.48 6.29
CA ILE A 22 6.51 1.49 7.29
C ILE A 22 5.95 0.24 6.62
N THR A 23 6.00 -0.90 7.29
CA THR A 23 5.37 -2.14 6.84
C THR A 23 3.98 -2.29 7.46
N SER A 24 3.28 -3.37 7.11
CA SER A 24 2.01 -3.73 7.74
C SER A 24 2.13 -3.90 9.26
N ASP A 25 3.28 -4.34 9.75
CA ASP A 25 3.49 -4.61 11.17
C ASP A 25 3.48 -3.30 11.97
N GLU A 26 4.24 -2.29 11.52
CA GLU A 26 4.23 -0.97 12.16
C GLU A 26 2.93 -0.21 11.90
N ALA A 27 2.28 -0.42 10.74
CA ALA A 27 1.01 0.22 10.40
C ALA A 27 -0.14 -0.13 11.37
N LEU A 28 -0.11 -1.32 11.99
CA LEU A 28 -1.07 -1.74 13.02
C LEU A 28 -0.88 -1.03 14.36
N SER A 29 0.30 -0.43 14.58
CA SER A 29 0.71 0.15 15.86
C SER A 29 0.79 1.68 15.83
N LEU A 30 0.29 2.32 14.76
CA LEU A 30 0.23 3.77 14.66
C LEU A 30 -0.72 4.34 15.72
N GLU A 31 -0.23 5.28 16.53
CA GLU A 31 -1.04 5.97 17.55
C GLU A 31 -2.11 6.88 16.91
N GLU A 32 -1.78 7.45 15.74
CA GLU A 32 -2.66 8.35 15.00
C GLU A 32 -2.84 7.88 13.55
N LEU A 33 -4.06 8.07 13.02
CA LEU A 33 -4.36 7.78 11.63
C LEU A 33 -3.68 8.82 10.71
N PRO A 34 -2.92 8.41 9.68
CA PRO A 34 -2.32 9.35 8.74
C PRO A 34 -3.42 10.06 7.92
N LYS A 35 -3.33 11.39 7.79
CA LYS A 35 -4.25 12.17 6.96
C LYS A 35 -4.18 11.77 5.48
N ARG A 36 -2.99 11.39 5.01
CA ARG A 36 -2.71 10.95 3.64
C ARG A 36 -1.76 9.75 3.69
N ALA A 37 -2.04 8.72 2.91
CA ALA A 37 -1.26 7.51 2.86
C ALA A 37 -1.02 7.06 1.42
N VAL A 38 0.22 6.68 1.11
CA VAL A 38 0.58 5.94 -0.10
C VAL A 38 0.85 4.51 0.32
N ILE A 39 0.11 3.57 -0.24
CA ILE A 39 0.24 2.14 0.04
C ILE A 39 0.89 1.48 -1.17
N LEU A 40 2.05 0.86 -0.96
CA LEU A 40 2.76 0.12 -1.98
C LEU A 40 2.46 -1.37 -1.87
N GLY A 41 1.70 -1.91 -2.83
CA GLY A 41 1.39 -3.33 -2.90
C GLY A 41 0.06 -3.60 -3.58
N GLY A 42 -0.02 -4.73 -4.30
CA GLY A 42 -1.24 -5.21 -4.91
C GLY A 42 -1.79 -6.49 -4.26
N GLY A 43 -1.30 -6.87 -3.09
CA GLY A 43 -1.77 -8.04 -2.36
C GLY A 43 -2.99 -7.72 -1.47
N TYR A 44 -3.56 -8.74 -0.82
CA TYR A 44 -4.72 -8.57 0.04
C TYR A 44 -4.46 -7.60 1.21
N ILE A 45 -3.30 -7.70 1.87
CA ILE A 45 -2.90 -6.79 2.96
C ILE A 45 -2.96 -5.32 2.51
N ALA A 46 -2.44 -5.01 1.32
CA ALA A 46 -2.43 -3.65 0.79
C ALA A 46 -3.85 -3.13 0.50
N VAL A 47 -4.71 -3.98 -0.07
CA VAL A 47 -6.10 -3.66 -0.38
C VAL A 47 -6.94 -3.48 0.89
N GLU A 48 -6.68 -4.28 1.92
CA GLU A 48 -7.32 -4.17 3.24
C GLU A 48 -6.97 -2.84 3.92
N PHE A 49 -5.68 -2.51 4.04
CA PHE A 49 -5.24 -1.23 4.59
C PHE A 49 -5.79 -0.04 3.80
N ALA A 50 -5.77 -0.11 2.46
CA ALA A 50 -6.33 0.94 1.62
C ALA A 50 -7.81 1.18 1.91
N SER A 51 -8.59 0.10 2.06
CA SER A 51 -10.01 0.18 2.38
C SER A 51 -10.26 0.70 3.80
N ILE A 52 -9.54 0.19 4.79
CA ILE A 52 -9.71 0.56 6.20
C ILE A 52 -9.36 2.03 6.40
N TRP A 53 -8.16 2.45 5.98
CA TRP A 53 -7.71 3.84 6.18
C TRP A 53 -8.57 4.82 5.39
N ARG A 54 -9.01 4.46 4.18
CA ARG A 54 -9.97 5.30 3.44
C ARG A 54 -11.28 5.43 4.20
N GLY A 55 -11.82 4.33 4.72
CA GLY A 55 -13.05 4.32 5.52
C GLY A 55 -12.94 5.12 6.82
N MET A 56 -11.74 5.23 7.38
CA MET A 56 -11.43 6.05 8.56
C MET A 56 -11.13 7.51 8.25
N GLY A 57 -11.14 7.92 6.97
CA GLY A 57 -11.03 9.31 6.53
C GLY A 57 -9.68 9.72 5.94
N SER A 58 -8.71 8.80 5.82
CA SER A 58 -7.46 9.08 5.10
C SER A 58 -7.71 9.32 3.61
N THR A 59 -6.90 10.18 3.00
CA THR A 59 -6.72 10.18 1.55
C THR A 59 -5.74 9.06 1.21
N VAL A 60 -6.12 8.13 0.34
CA VAL A 60 -5.32 6.93 0.05
C VAL A 60 -4.99 6.84 -1.42
N ASP A 61 -3.70 6.66 -1.69
CA ASP A 61 -3.14 6.31 -2.99
C ASP A 61 -2.63 4.86 -2.92
N LEU A 62 -3.11 3.98 -3.80
CA LEU A 62 -2.74 2.56 -3.86
C LEU A 62 -1.89 2.28 -5.11
N CYS A 63 -0.60 2.00 -4.92
CA CYS A 63 0.37 1.78 -5.99
C CYS A 63 0.73 0.29 -6.13
N PHE A 64 0.66 -0.25 -7.34
CA PHE A 64 1.02 -1.64 -7.62
C PHE A 64 1.51 -1.85 -9.05
N ARG A 65 2.32 -2.90 -9.25
CA ARG A 65 3.07 -3.14 -10.49
C ARG A 65 2.26 -3.78 -11.63
N LYS A 66 1.01 -4.17 -11.38
CA LYS A 66 0.15 -4.88 -12.33
C LYS A 66 -1.05 -4.01 -12.70
N GLU A 67 -1.81 -4.48 -13.66
CA GLU A 67 -2.98 -3.82 -14.22
C GLU A 67 -4.14 -3.81 -13.21
N LEU A 68 -4.28 -4.90 -12.43
CA LEU A 68 -5.26 -5.05 -11.36
C LEU A 68 -4.61 -5.54 -10.05
N PRO A 69 -5.13 -5.13 -8.88
CA PRO A 69 -4.71 -5.68 -7.59
C PRO A 69 -5.16 -7.15 -7.45
N LEU A 70 -4.75 -7.78 -6.35
CA LEU A 70 -5.06 -9.17 -5.98
C LEU A 70 -4.63 -10.20 -7.04
N ARG A 71 -3.39 -10.09 -7.53
CA ARG A 71 -2.85 -11.06 -8.51
C ARG A 71 -2.98 -12.50 -7.98
N GLY A 72 -3.50 -13.39 -8.82
CA GLY A 72 -3.72 -14.80 -8.50
C GLY A 72 -5.16 -15.13 -8.09
N PHE A 73 -6.00 -14.11 -7.89
CA PHE A 73 -7.45 -14.25 -7.77
C PHE A 73 -8.11 -14.21 -9.16
N ASP A 74 -9.39 -14.58 -9.20
CA ASP A 74 -10.22 -14.51 -10.41
C ASP A 74 -10.27 -13.07 -10.99
N ASP A 75 -10.17 -12.96 -12.31
CA ASP A 75 -10.02 -11.67 -13.00
C ASP A 75 -11.29 -10.80 -12.93
N GLU A 76 -12.48 -11.40 -12.97
CA GLU A 76 -13.73 -10.65 -12.84
C GLU A 76 -13.88 -10.10 -11.44
N MET A 77 -13.57 -10.91 -10.42
CA MET A 77 -13.59 -10.46 -9.02
C MET A 77 -12.59 -9.32 -8.79
N ARG A 78 -11.38 -9.44 -9.34
CA ARG A 78 -10.35 -8.39 -9.24
C ARG A 78 -10.81 -7.07 -9.86
N ALA A 79 -11.46 -7.12 -11.03
CA ALA A 79 -12.01 -5.95 -11.68
C ALA A 79 -13.16 -5.32 -10.87
N VAL A 80 -14.04 -6.13 -10.26
CA VAL A 80 -15.08 -5.64 -9.34
C VAL A 80 -14.46 -4.95 -8.13
N VAL A 81 -13.46 -5.57 -7.50
CA VAL A 81 -12.75 -4.99 -6.35
C VAL A 81 -12.11 -3.66 -6.72
N ALA A 82 -11.37 -3.60 -7.83
CA ALA A 82 -10.71 -2.38 -8.30
C ALA A 82 -11.72 -1.22 -8.47
N ARG A 83 -12.83 -1.47 -9.18
CA ARG A 83 -13.91 -0.47 -9.35
C ARG A 83 -14.51 -0.01 -8.01
N ASN A 84 -14.70 -0.93 -7.07
CA ASN A 84 -15.24 -0.59 -5.75
C ASN A 84 -14.27 0.25 -4.92
N LEU A 85 -12.96 0.00 -5.03
CA LEU A 85 -11.92 0.81 -4.37
C LEU A 85 -11.91 2.24 -4.93
N GLU A 86 -11.91 2.38 -6.26
CA GLU A 86 -12.02 3.68 -6.93
C GLU A 86 -13.32 4.41 -6.53
N GLY A 87 -14.46 3.71 -6.54
CA GLY A 87 -15.75 4.26 -6.13
C GLY A 87 -15.80 4.74 -4.67
N ARG A 88 -14.92 4.22 -3.81
CA ARG A 88 -14.72 4.69 -2.42
C ARG A 88 -13.75 5.87 -2.30
N GLY A 89 -13.21 6.35 -3.42
CA GLY A 89 -12.27 7.47 -3.48
C GLY A 89 -10.83 7.08 -3.13
N ILE A 90 -10.44 5.83 -3.37
CA ILE A 90 -9.03 5.41 -3.34
C ILE A 90 -8.44 5.68 -4.73
N THR A 91 -7.38 6.47 -4.80
CA THR A 91 -6.67 6.73 -6.06
C THR A 91 -5.78 5.53 -6.37
N MET A 92 -5.99 4.86 -7.50
CA MET A 92 -5.16 3.72 -7.90
C MET A 92 -4.06 4.15 -8.87
N HIS A 93 -2.87 3.61 -8.67
CA HIS A 93 -1.70 3.76 -9.55
C HIS A 93 -1.27 2.36 -10.03
N PRO A 94 -1.99 1.78 -11.02
CA PRO A 94 -1.61 0.51 -11.61
C PRO A 94 -0.32 0.65 -12.42
N CYS A 95 0.31 -0.49 -12.74
CA CYS A 95 1.55 -0.55 -13.53
C CYS A 95 2.69 0.36 -13.02
N THR A 96 2.68 0.66 -11.71
CA THR A 96 3.59 1.63 -11.11
C THR A 96 4.66 0.91 -10.30
N THR A 97 5.92 1.29 -10.53
CA THR A 97 7.07 0.84 -9.75
C THR A 97 7.66 2.03 -9.02
N LEU A 98 7.67 1.96 -7.69
CA LEU A 98 8.31 2.97 -6.85
C LEU A 98 9.82 2.92 -7.05
N THR A 99 10.44 4.07 -7.31
CA THR A 99 11.88 4.19 -7.60
C THR A 99 12.69 4.80 -6.46
N LYS A 100 12.08 5.69 -5.66
CA LYS A 100 12.68 6.31 -4.49
C LYS A 100 11.60 6.91 -3.59
N ALA A 101 11.92 7.08 -2.31
CA ALA A 101 11.20 7.92 -1.36
C ALA A 101 12.14 9.00 -0.81
N PHE A 102 11.62 10.19 -0.53
CA PHE A 102 12.42 11.29 0.02
C PHE A 102 11.50 12.28 0.74
N VAL A 103 12.05 12.98 1.73
CA VAL A 103 11.37 14.08 2.41
C VAL A 103 11.63 15.37 1.63
N ILE A 104 10.57 16.12 1.33
CA ILE A 104 10.70 17.46 0.73
C ILE A 104 10.95 18.45 1.86
N THR A 105 12.17 18.96 1.97
CA THR A 105 12.51 20.07 2.88
C THR A 105 12.38 21.40 2.11
N ASN A 106 11.26 22.10 2.32
CA ASN A 106 10.92 23.45 1.86
C ASN A 106 11.39 23.85 0.44
N CYS A 107 10.47 23.78 -0.54
CA CYS A 107 10.45 24.78 -1.61
C CYS A 107 10.12 26.13 -0.96
N TRP A 108 11.16 26.93 -0.70
CA TRP A 108 11.01 28.34 -0.40
C TRP A 108 10.37 29.01 -1.61
N PHE A 109 9.08 29.37 -1.49
CA PHE A 109 8.51 30.43 -2.33
C PHE A 109 9.21 31.73 -1.92
N GLY A 110 9.98 32.29 -2.84
CA GLY A 110 10.37 33.71 -2.81
C GLY A 110 9.22 34.60 -3.25
#